data_AF-A0A399N8W5-F1
#
_entry.id   AF-A0A399N8W5-F1
#
_cell.length_a   1.000
_cell.length_b   1.000
_cell.length_c   1.000
_cell.angle_alpha   90.00
_cell.angle_beta   90.00
_cell.angle_gamma   90.00
#
_symmetry.space_group_name_H-M   'P 1'
#
loop_
_entity.id
_entity.type
_entity.pdbx_description
1 polymer ?
#
loop_
_entity_poly.entity_id
_entity_poly.type
_entity_poly.pdbx_seq_one_letter_code
_entity_poly.pdbx_strand_id
1 'polypeptide(L)'
;MTALSAVASVADDEALHAFLAAADLTVTGLDDPGVRLWIQRDADGRITGSTGFELSADGRHALIRSVAVDPALRSAGLGSTLARHALAEA
;
A
#
# COMPACT_ATOMS: atom_id res chain seq x y z
N MET A 1 -13.92 6.07 -8.14
CA MET A 1 -12.78 5.24 -7.69
C MET A 1 -11.62 6.19 -7.55
N THR A 2 -11.13 6.42 -6.33
CA THR A 2 -10.05 7.39 -6.14
C THR A 2 -8.74 6.81 -6.66
N ALA A 3 -7.88 7.66 -7.23
CA ALA A 3 -6.62 7.21 -7.81
C ALA A 3 -5.64 6.75 -6.72
N LEU A 4 -4.84 5.73 -7.05
CA LEU A 4 -3.65 5.39 -6.29
C LEU A 4 -2.54 6.39 -6.61
N SER A 5 -1.82 6.82 -5.59
CA SER A 5 -0.63 7.66 -5.70
C SER A 5 0.54 6.96 -5.01
N ALA A 6 1.74 7.06 -5.60
CA ALA A 6 2.95 6.58 -4.96
C ALA A 6 3.19 7.33 -3.64
N VAL A 7 3.73 6.63 -2.65
CA VAL A 7 4.24 7.24 -1.42
C VAL A 7 5.47 8.06 -1.79
N ALA A 8 5.42 9.38 -1.59
CA ALA A 8 6.42 10.30 -2.13
C ALA A 8 6.93 11.33 -1.12
N SER A 9 6.45 11.27 0.12
CA SER A 9 6.80 12.23 1.16
C SER A 9 6.79 11.60 2.54
N VAL A 10 7.51 12.21 3.49
CA VAL A 10 7.51 11.82 4.91
C VAL A 10 6.09 11.81 5.50
N ALA A 11 5.23 12.74 5.06
CA ALA A 11 3.84 12.77 5.49
C ALA A 11 3.01 11.58 4.96
N ASP A 12 3.33 11.09 3.76
CA ASP A 12 2.73 9.85 3.25
C ASP A 12 3.21 8.64 4.05
N ASP A 13 4.50 8.59 4.38
CA ASP A 13 5.09 7.51 5.18
C ASP A 13 4.44 7.43 6.57
N GLU A 14 4.36 8.56 7.29
CA GLU A 14 3.75 8.63 8.62
C GLU A 14 2.26 8.22 8.58
N ALA A 15 1.51 8.71 7.59
CA ALA A 15 0.11 8.36 7.41
C ALA A 15 -0.08 6.88 7.08
N LEU A 16 0.78 6.31 6.24
CA LEU A 16 0.74 4.91 5.87
C LEU A 16 1.11 4.01 7.05
N HIS A 17 2.12 4.36 7.84
CA HIS A 17 2.48 3.66 9.07
C HIS A 17 1.29 3.59 10.03
N ALA A 18 0.59 4.71 10.26
CA ALA A 18 -0.59 4.75 11.11
C ALA A 18 -1.72 3.87 10.57
N PHE A 19 -1.98 3.91 9.26
CA PHE A 19 -3.02 3.12 8.61
C PHE A 19 -2.75 1.60 8.70
N LEU A 20 -1.52 1.17 8.41
CA LEU A 20 -1.12 -0.24 8.46
C LEU A 20 -1.11 -0.78 9.90
N ALA A 21 -0.63 0.02 10.86
CA ALA A 21 -0.67 -0.35 12.27
C ALA A 21 -2.11 -0.52 12.77
N ALA A 22 -3.03 0.37 12.39
CA ALA A 22 -4.45 0.23 12.72
C ALA A 22 -5.11 -1.01 12.06
N ALA A 23 -4.55 -1.50 10.96
CA ALA A 23 -4.95 -2.74 10.29
C ALA A 23 -4.27 -4.01 10.86
N ASP A 24 -3.48 -3.88 11.94
CA ASP A 24 -2.69 -4.96 12.55
C ASP A 24 -1.67 -5.59 11.59
N LEU A 25 -1.08 -4.77 10.72
CA LEU A 25 -0.04 -5.19 9.78
C LEU A 25 1.34 -4.69 10.21
N THR A 26 2.36 -5.49 9.92
CA THR A 26 3.76 -5.15 10.16
C THR A 26 4.17 -3.92 9.33
N VAL A 27 4.73 -2.92 10.00
CA VAL A 27 5.24 -1.68 9.38
C VAL A 27 6.76 -1.67 9.20
N THR A 28 7.45 -2.73 9.61
CA THR A 28 8.90 -2.85 9.46
C THR A 28 9.30 -2.95 7.98
N GLY A 29 10.36 -2.24 7.60
CA GLY A 29 10.95 -2.29 6.26
C GLY A 29 10.04 -1.68 5.18
N LEU A 30 9.22 -0.69 5.52
CA LEU A 30 8.47 0.08 4.52
C LEU A 30 9.37 1.04 3.74
N ASP A 31 10.50 1.43 4.33
CA ASP A 31 11.55 2.29 3.79
C ASP A 31 12.68 1.52 3.08
N ASP A 32 12.59 0.19 3.00
CA ASP A 32 13.58 -0.64 2.33
C ASP A 32 13.69 -0.25 0.83
N PRO A 33 14.90 -0.18 0.25
CA PRO A 33 15.11 0.35 -1.09
C PRO A 33 14.44 -0.47 -2.21
N GLY A 34 14.13 -1.75 -1.95
CA GLY A 34 13.38 -2.63 -2.84
C GLY A 34 11.86 -2.48 -2.75
N VAL A 35 11.36 -1.68 -1.82
CA VAL A 35 9.93 -1.51 -1.55
C VAL A 35 9.37 -0.36 -2.38
N ARG A 36 8.20 -0.59 -2.98
CA ARG A 36 7.40 0.41 -3.69
C ARG A 36 5.98 0.34 -3.15
N LEU A 37 5.44 1.49 -2.75
CA LEU A 37 4.16 1.59 -2.05
C LEU A 37 3.28 2.64 -2.72
N TRP A 38 1.99 2.35 -2.75
CA TRP A 38 0.95 3.26 -3.19
C TRP A 38 -0.16 3.33 -2.16
N ILE A 39 -0.79 4.49 -2.09
CA ILE A 39 -1.91 4.78 -1.19
C ILE A 39 -3.07 5.35 -1.97
N GLN A 40 -4.28 4.95 -1.58
CA GLN A 40 -5.53 5.51 -2.07
C GLN A 40 -6.10 6.40 -0.97
N ARG A 41 -6.51 7.61 -1.32
CA ARG A 41 -7.16 8.54 -0.40
C ARG A 41 -8.64 8.74 -0.70
N ASP A 42 -9.42 9.18 0.27
CA ASP A 42 -10.75 9.75 0.03
C ASP A 42 -10.68 11.26 -0.28
N ALA A 43 -11.84 11.90 -0.40
CA ALA A 43 -11.94 13.34 -0.65
C ALA A 43 -11.44 14.21 0.52
N ASP A 44 -11.40 13.65 1.73
CA ASP A 44 -10.88 14.32 2.92
C ASP A 44 -9.36 14.09 3.10
N GLY A 45 -8.73 13.35 2.18
CA GLY A 45 -7.30 13.03 2.21
C GLY A 45 -6.94 11.85 3.11
N ARG A 46 -7.91 11.13 3.69
CA ARG A 46 -7.65 9.96 4.54
C ARG A 46 -7.28 8.76 3.69
N ILE A 47 -6.29 7.98 4.14
CA ILE A 47 -5.95 6.72 3.47
C ILE A 47 -7.11 5.74 3.64
N THR A 48 -7.63 5.24 2.52
CA THR A 48 -8.70 4.24 2.45
C THR A 48 -8.19 2.87 1.99
N GLY A 49 -6.97 2.82 1.46
CA GLY A 49 -6.30 1.60 1.09
C GLY A 49 -4.84 1.83 0.73
N SER A 50 -4.07 0.76 0.77
CA SER A 50 -2.65 0.74 0.40
C SER A 50 -2.32 -0.54 -0.34
N THR A 51 -1.24 -0.49 -1.11
CA THR A 51 -0.67 -1.66 -1.79
C THR A 51 0.80 -1.44 -2.08
N GLY A 52 1.51 -2.51 -2.39
CA GLY A 52 2.87 -2.41 -2.88
C GLY A 52 3.52 -3.76 -3.08
N PHE A 53 4.79 -3.69 -3.43
CA PHE A 53 5.64 -4.86 -3.55
C PHE A 53 7.04 -4.58 -3.02
N GLU A 54 7.75 -5.66 -2.75
CA GLU A 54 9.17 -5.68 -2.44
C GLU A 54 9.89 -6.57 -3.45
N LEU A 55 10.94 -6.02 -4.06
CA LEU A 55 11.80 -6.79 -4.97
C LEU A 55 12.85 -7.58 -4.19
N SER A 56 13.14 -8.79 -4.66
CA SER A 56 14.33 -9.52 -4.23
C SER A 56 15.60 -8.74 -4.57
N ALA A 57 16.70 -9.02 -3.87
CA ALA A 57 17.98 -8.35 -4.08
C ALA A 57 18.50 -8.45 -5.53
N ASP A 58 18.14 -9.51 -6.26
CA ASP A 58 18.48 -9.70 -7.67
C ASP A 58 17.41 -9.14 -8.64
N GLY A 59 16.33 -8.57 -8.14
CA GLY A 59 15.22 -8.00 -8.91
C GLY A 59 14.39 -9.02 -9.67
N ARG A 60 14.57 -10.33 -9.44
CA ARG A 60 13.90 -11.40 -10.21
C ARG A 60 12.57 -11.84 -9.61
N HIS A 61 12.31 -11.48 -8.37
CA HIS A 61 11.11 -11.84 -7.64
C HIS A 61 10.49 -10.60 -7.00
N ALA A 62 9.16 -10.60 -6.92
CA ALA A 62 8.40 -9.58 -6.23
C ALA A 62 7.48 -10.24 -5.19
N LEU A 63 7.50 -9.72 -3.97
CA LEU A 63 6.57 -10.06 -2.91
C LEU A 63 5.50 -8.98 -2.82
N ILE A 64 4.23 -9.31 -3.06
CA ILE A 64 3.12 -8.39 -2.77
C ILE A 64 3.06 -8.19 -1.25
N ARG A 65 3.05 -6.93 -0.81
CA ARG A 65 2.96 -6.57 0.61
C ARG A 65 2.08 -5.35 0.83
N SER A 66 1.78 -5.07 2.10
CA SER A 66 1.05 -3.86 2.53
C SER A 66 -0.30 -3.65 1.83
N VAL A 67 -0.97 -4.73 1.41
CA VAL A 67 -2.32 -4.69 0.83
C VAL A 67 -3.33 -4.57 1.97
N ALA A 68 -3.86 -3.37 2.16
CA ALA A 68 -4.82 -3.07 3.21
C ALA A 68 -5.96 -2.21 2.66
N VAL A 69 -7.15 -2.41 3.20
CA VAL A 69 -8.36 -1.65 2.89
C VAL A 69 -8.99 -1.24 4.21
N ASP A 70 -9.46 0.01 4.27
CA ASP A 70 -10.28 0.51 5.36
C ASP A 70 -11.38 -0.51 5.70
N PRO A 71 -11.52 -0.93 6.98
CA PRO A 71 -12.53 -1.89 7.39
C PRO A 71 -13.95 -1.60 6.89
N ALA A 72 -14.34 -0.32 6.83
CA ALA A 72 -15.66 0.10 6.38
C ALA A 72 -15.89 -0.10 4.87
N LEU A 73 -14.82 -0.29 4.09
CA LEU A 73 -14.85 -0.45 2.63
C LEU A 73 -14.52 -1.89 2.18
N ARG A 74 -14.36 -2.83 3.12
CA ARG A 74 -14.08 -4.24 2.80
C ARG A 74 -15.27 -4.91 2.09
N SER A 75 -15.02 -6.09 1.51
CA SER A 75 -16.01 -6.90 0.79
C SER A 75 -16.54 -6.30 -0.52
N ALA A 76 -15.95 -5.21 -1.03
CA ALA A 76 -16.26 -4.60 -2.32
C ALA A 76 -15.25 -4.97 -3.44
N GLY A 77 -14.39 -5.97 -3.23
CA GLY A 77 -13.34 -6.38 -4.18
C GLY A 77 -12.10 -5.47 -4.23
N LEU A 78 -12.06 -4.40 -3.41
CA LEU A 78 -10.97 -3.42 -3.38
C LEU A 78 -9.60 -4.05 -3.10
N GLY A 79 -9.50 -4.99 -2.16
CA GLY A 79 -8.23 -5.65 -1.85
C GLY A 79 -7.64 -6.37 -3.06
N SER A 80 -8.48 -7.01 -3.88
CA SER A 80 -8.02 -7.65 -5.11
C SER A 80 -7.62 -6.65 -6.18
N THR A 81 -8.30 -5.50 -6.28
CA THR A 81 -7.90 -4.41 -7.18
C THR A 81 -6.53 -3.84 -6.80
N LEU A 82 -6.31 -3.61 -5.50
CA LEU A 82 -5.05 -3.15 -4.94
C LEU A 82 -3.90 -4.13 -5.21
N ALA A 83 -4.11 -5.42 -4.95
CA ALA A 83 -3.10 -6.45 -5.20
C ALA A 83 -2.76 -6.56 -6.70
N ARG A 84 -3.75 -6.45 -7.59
CA ARG A 84 -3.53 -6.46 -9.04
C ARG A 84 -2.77 -5.23 -9.54
N HIS A 85 -2.98 -4.07 -8.91
CA HIS A 85 -2.17 -2.89 -9.21
C HIS A 85 -0.70 -3.13 -8.88
N ALA A 86 -0.39 -3.61 -7.67
CA ALA A 86 0.99 -3.93 -7.30
C ALA A 86 1.63 -4.97 -8.23
N LEU A 87 0.87 -5.98 -8.67
CA LEU A 87 1.33 -6.97 -9.65
C LEU A 87 1.63 -6.39 -11.04
N ALA A 88 0.90 -5.34 -11.45
CA ALA A 88 1.10 -4.71 -12.75
C ALA A 88 2.30 -3.75 -12.75
N GLU A 89 2.68 -3.21 -11.59
CA GLU A 89 3.81 -2.31 -11.41
C GLU A 89 5.15 -3.02 -11.15
N ALA A 90 5.11 -4.32 -10.81
CA ALA A 90 6.29 -5.15 -10.50
C ALA A 90 6.91 -5.77 -11.76
#